data_AF-E0MIV7-F1
#
_entry.id   AF-E0MIV7-F1
#
_cell.length_a   1.000
_cell.length_b   1.000
_cell.length_c   1.000
_cell.angle_alpha   90.00
_cell.angle_beta   90.00
_cell.angle_gamma   90.00
#
_symmetry.space_group_name_H-M   'P 1'
#
loop_
_entity.id
_entity.type
_entity.pdbx_description
1 polymer ?
#
loop_
_entity_poly.entity_id
_entity_poly.type
_entity_poly.pdbx_seq_one_letter_code
_entity_poly.pdbx_strand_id
1 'polypeptide(L)'
;MIAEYAANSGLTDEVVRQAVEIERKRVGKRVQALGAAMRASASPQVVANRVEDETIHGWTQRLVAEFGTRFVDDDYGLGLCKSYLSGQGLSDVGIERVLNDAIYYGQSRFATADARRSLSQAGVEKPDFRELEEHAGRLALAKAELLHSYRDYPDHIVSHALQGFFVDVVGGDAPVAAATDAPAQLSAGSVQAPRATSAASPNDVMPEPPTHASQSFAILQTKAISPTSETVDFLKDGWGLNAAQSEPPVLLPVVPGPVDNFPKSVEPAERPGLPLSELEAHLIEVVAPHRNWNSKSLCQAVTTSRLLLAVCHSNGIKTTGEITQLEIGEFADMLAWLPPRYGQRMAHFKKGTFPDLDLLRKWALEARQTAKDAGKDPNKACGLSNQTQRRHFCNLSALLDRLRGSGLIAPDLFWKTLTPKKRKPIPQKKLEPEQAGELLTAIQWAYDKAPVGADRDALEALFHSTSMLI
;
A
#
# COMPACT_ATOMS: atom_id res chain seq x y z
N MET A 1 23.20 -8.45 37.44
CA MET A 1 22.20 -8.65 36.36
C MET A 1 21.78 -7.36 35.67
N ILE A 2 20.76 -6.58 36.08
CA ILE A 2 20.21 -5.51 35.21
C ILE A 2 21.24 -4.42 34.85
N ALA A 3 21.91 -3.82 35.84
CA ALA A 3 22.99 -2.84 35.60
C ALA A 3 24.22 -3.45 34.90
N GLU A 4 24.39 -4.77 34.99
CA GLU A 4 25.48 -5.55 34.41
C GLU A 4 25.18 -5.94 32.95
N TYR A 5 23.90 -5.98 32.57
CA TYR A 5 23.41 -6.13 31.20
C TYR A 5 23.50 -4.79 30.45
N ALA A 6 23.08 -3.70 31.12
CA ALA A 6 23.21 -2.33 30.60
C ALA A 6 24.68 -1.90 30.38
N ALA A 7 25.64 -2.52 31.07
CA ALA A 7 27.07 -2.33 30.82
C ALA A 7 27.60 -3.09 29.58
N ASN A 8 26.84 -4.07 29.06
CA ASN A 8 27.26 -4.97 27.96
C ASN A 8 26.48 -4.78 26.64
N SER A 9 25.38 -4.03 26.64
CA SER A 9 24.54 -3.76 25.45
C SER A 9 25.22 -2.91 24.37
N GLY A 10 26.22 -2.10 24.74
CA GLY A 10 26.84 -1.11 23.85
C GLY A 10 25.95 0.10 23.50
N LEU A 11 24.63 0.02 23.72
CA LEU A 11 23.73 1.17 23.72
C LEU A 11 24.02 2.08 24.92
N THR A 12 24.90 3.07 24.71
CA THR A 12 24.94 4.25 25.57
C THR A 12 23.71 5.13 25.31
N ASP A 13 23.26 5.91 26.29
CA ASP A 13 22.18 6.89 26.07
C ASP A 13 22.55 7.92 24.98
N GLU A 14 23.85 8.16 24.75
CA GLU A 14 24.34 9.00 23.65
C GLU A 14 24.04 8.39 22.27
N VAL A 15 24.23 7.08 22.08
CA VAL A 15 23.86 6.35 20.85
C VAL A 15 22.35 6.44 20.61
N VAL A 16 21.54 6.27 21.66
CA VAL A 16 20.08 6.41 21.57
C VAL A 16 19.67 7.85 21.24
N ARG A 17 20.30 8.84 21.87
CA ARG A 17 20.08 10.28 21.63
C ARG A 17 20.41 10.68 20.20
N GLN A 18 21.52 10.17 19.65
CA GLN A 18 21.90 10.40 18.25
C GLN A 18 20.89 9.78 17.27
N ALA A 19 20.45 8.53 17.50
CA ALA A 19 19.46 7.87 16.67
C ALA A 19 18.08 8.57 16.69
N VAL A 20 17.64 9.05 17.86
CA VAL A 20 16.42 9.88 17.99
C VAL A 20 16.58 11.20 17.21
N GLU A 21 17.72 11.89 17.32
CA GLU A 21 17.97 13.16 16.64
C GLU A 21 18.10 13.02 15.10
N ILE A 22 18.62 11.90 14.60
CA ILE A 22 18.62 11.55 13.16
C ILE A 22 17.18 11.45 12.64
N GLU A 23 16.31 10.72 13.34
CA GLU A 23 14.93 10.54 12.92
C GLU A 23 14.09 11.82 13.15
N ARG A 24 14.37 12.60 14.20
CA ARG A 24 13.78 13.94 14.41
C ARG A 24 14.01 14.85 13.20
N LYS A 25 15.25 14.89 12.69
CA LYS A 25 15.61 15.59 11.45
C LYS A 25 14.90 15.00 10.21
N ARG A 26 14.73 13.67 10.14
CA ARG A 26 14.04 12.98 9.03
C ARG A 26 12.54 13.30 9.00
N VAL A 27 11.86 13.31 10.15
CA VAL A 27 10.43 13.63 10.24
C VAL A 27 10.21 15.14 10.07
N GLY A 28 11.07 15.99 10.63
CA GLY A 28 11.06 17.43 10.35
C GLY A 28 11.15 17.75 8.85
N LYS A 29 12.03 17.05 8.11
CA LYS A 29 12.07 17.12 6.64
C LYS A 29 10.78 16.62 5.97
N ARG A 30 10.15 15.55 6.46
CA ARG A 30 8.83 15.08 5.96
C ARG A 30 7.74 16.15 6.15
N VAL A 31 7.67 16.79 7.31
CA VAL A 31 6.63 17.79 7.59
C VAL A 31 6.92 19.12 6.86
N GLN A 32 8.18 19.52 6.70
CA GLN A 32 8.55 20.63 5.81
C GLN A 32 8.12 20.35 4.36
N ALA A 33 8.33 19.13 3.86
CA ALA A 33 7.87 18.71 2.54
C ALA A 33 6.33 18.59 2.45
N LEU A 34 5.65 18.22 3.55
CA LEU A 34 4.19 18.27 3.65
C LEU A 34 3.69 19.71 3.53
N GLY A 35 4.18 20.64 4.36
CA GLY A 35 3.81 22.05 4.31
C GLY A 35 4.14 22.73 2.97
N ALA A 36 5.22 22.31 2.29
CA ALA A 36 5.52 22.72 0.92
C ALA A 36 4.48 22.16 -0.08
N ALA A 37 4.12 20.89 0.02
CA ALA A 37 3.08 20.28 -0.79
C ALA A 37 1.68 20.86 -0.51
N MET A 38 1.38 21.27 0.72
CA MET A 38 0.14 21.97 1.08
C MET A 38 0.06 23.33 0.37
N ARG A 39 1.13 24.12 0.41
CA ARG A 39 1.21 25.41 -0.32
C ARG A 39 1.20 25.27 -1.85
N ALA A 40 1.55 24.10 -2.38
CA ALA A 40 1.57 23.82 -3.82
C ALA A 40 0.32 23.08 -4.34
N SER A 41 -0.53 22.55 -3.45
CA SER A 41 -1.74 21.81 -3.82
C SER A 41 -2.94 22.73 -3.95
N ALA A 42 -3.58 22.75 -5.12
CA ALA A 42 -4.83 23.49 -5.34
C ALA A 42 -6.08 22.84 -4.70
N SER A 43 -5.94 21.69 -4.01
CA SER A 43 -7.05 20.97 -3.37
C SER A 43 -6.90 20.93 -1.84
N PRO A 44 -7.76 21.63 -1.09
CA PRO A 44 -7.81 21.55 0.37
C PRO A 44 -8.10 20.13 0.90
N GLN A 45 -8.90 19.32 0.20
CA GLN A 45 -9.23 17.97 0.65
C GLN A 45 -8.02 17.03 0.62
N VAL A 46 -7.18 17.12 -0.43
CA VAL A 46 -5.93 16.34 -0.52
C VAL A 46 -4.95 16.73 0.59
N VAL A 47 -5.01 17.98 1.05
CA VAL A 47 -4.27 18.47 2.20
C VAL A 47 -4.84 17.91 3.51
N ALA A 48 -6.16 18.04 3.72
CA ALA A 48 -6.85 17.55 4.92
C ALA A 48 -6.59 16.05 5.16
N ASN A 49 -6.86 15.21 4.15
CA ASN A 49 -6.66 13.76 4.22
C ASN A 49 -5.20 13.38 4.55
N ARG A 50 -4.22 14.20 4.13
CA ARG A 50 -2.80 13.92 4.34
C ARG A 50 -2.29 14.39 5.70
N VAL A 51 -2.87 15.45 6.26
CA VAL A 51 -2.66 15.84 7.67
C VAL A 51 -3.29 14.80 8.59
N GLU A 52 -4.49 14.34 8.26
CA GLU A 52 -5.19 13.27 8.98
C GLU A 52 -4.40 11.95 8.97
N ASP A 53 -3.91 11.50 7.81
CA ASP A 53 -3.07 10.29 7.68
C ASP A 53 -1.80 10.35 8.55
N GLU A 54 -1.08 11.49 8.57
CA GLU A 54 0.11 11.67 9.41
C GLU A 54 -0.26 11.81 10.91
N THR A 55 -1.45 12.34 11.24
CA THR A 55 -1.96 12.43 12.62
C THR A 55 -2.33 11.05 13.18
N ILE A 56 -3.03 10.23 12.39
CA ILE A 56 -3.34 8.84 12.71
C ILE A 56 -2.03 8.07 12.93
N HIS A 57 -1.05 8.23 12.03
CA HIS A 57 0.24 7.59 12.18
C HIS A 57 1.01 8.06 13.42
N GLY A 58 0.89 9.33 13.82
CA GLY A 58 1.41 9.83 15.10
C GLY A 58 0.82 9.10 16.30
N TRP A 59 -0.49 8.85 16.30
CA TRP A 59 -1.15 8.06 17.34
C TRP A 59 -0.79 6.57 17.29
N THR A 60 -0.62 5.97 16.10
CA THR A 60 -0.06 4.61 15.94
C THR A 60 1.30 4.49 16.61
N GLN A 61 2.19 5.45 16.37
CA GLN A 61 3.52 5.48 16.97
C GLN A 61 3.41 5.70 18.50
N ARG A 62 2.47 6.52 18.99
CA ARG A 62 2.21 6.67 20.43
C ARG A 62 1.81 5.32 21.06
N LEU A 63 0.88 4.56 20.50
CA LEU A 63 0.50 3.25 21.03
C LEU A 63 1.68 2.28 21.08
N VAL A 64 2.53 2.24 20.05
CA VAL A 64 3.73 1.38 20.01
C VAL A 64 4.77 1.78 21.07
N ALA A 65 4.81 3.05 21.47
CA ALA A 65 5.65 3.52 22.57
C ALA A 65 5.13 3.08 23.95
N GLU A 66 3.83 3.24 24.20
CA GLU A 66 3.21 3.02 25.52
C GLU A 66 2.94 1.52 25.78
N PHE A 67 2.65 0.73 24.73
CA PHE A 67 2.20 -0.67 24.82
C PHE A 67 3.10 -1.68 24.06
N GLY A 68 4.23 -1.24 23.50
CA GLY A 68 5.16 -2.11 22.75
C GLY A 68 4.60 -2.58 21.39
N THR A 69 5.10 -3.68 20.82
CA THR A 69 4.60 -4.18 19.52
C THR A 69 3.53 -5.29 19.62
N ARG A 70 3.18 -5.72 20.85
CA ARG A 70 2.45 -6.98 21.09
C ARG A 70 0.98 -6.84 21.48
N PHE A 71 0.50 -5.63 21.81
CA PHE A 71 -0.92 -5.35 22.11
C PHE A 71 -1.88 -5.63 20.93
N VAL A 72 -1.31 -5.96 19.77
CA VAL A 72 -1.99 -6.32 18.52
C VAL A 72 -2.45 -7.79 18.53
N ASP A 73 -1.87 -8.63 19.38
CA ASP A 73 -2.10 -10.08 19.40
C ASP A 73 -3.15 -10.54 20.44
N ASP A 74 -3.69 -9.64 21.27
CA ASP A 74 -4.75 -9.96 22.25
C ASP A 74 -5.88 -8.89 22.36
N ASP A 75 -7.11 -9.35 22.58
CA ASP A 75 -8.29 -8.48 22.76
C ASP A 75 -8.15 -7.56 24.00
N TYR A 76 -7.35 -7.98 24.98
CA TYR A 76 -7.08 -7.22 26.20
C TYR A 76 -6.18 -6.00 25.92
N GLY A 77 -5.10 -6.16 25.17
CA GLY A 77 -4.25 -5.07 24.70
C GLY A 77 -5.02 -4.07 23.84
N LEU A 78 -5.84 -4.56 22.90
CA LEU A 78 -6.74 -3.72 22.11
C LEU A 78 -7.73 -2.93 23.01
N GLY A 79 -8.27 -3.56 24.05
CA GLY A 79 -9.12 -2.89 25.05
C GLY A 79 -8.41 -1.74 25.78
N LEU A 80 -7.18 -1.99 26.26
CA LEU A 80 -6.36 -0.95 26.91
C LEU A 80 -6.04 0.22 25.97
N CYS A 81 -5.71 -0.07 24.71
CA CYS A 81 -5.45 0.96 23.70
C CYS A 81 -6.72 1.77 23.37
N LYS A 82 -7.92 1.16 23.34
CA LYS A 82 -9.20 1.87 23.21
C LYS A 82 -9.43 2.84 24.38
N SER A 83 -9.27 2.37 25.62
CA SER A 83 -9.40 3.22 26.81
C SER A 83 -8.38 4.36 26.84
N TYR A 84 -7.13 4.10 26.43
CA TYR A 84 -6.10 5.14 26.32
C TYR A 84 -6.48 6.22 25.31
N LEU A 85 -6.82 5.86 24.07
CA LEU A 85 -7.14 6.83 23.02
C LEU A 85 -8.44 7.61 23.33
N SER A 86 -9.43 6.96 23.93
CA SER A 86 -10.64 7.63 24.43
C SER A 86 -10.30 8.64 25.54
N GLY A 87 -9.40 8.28 26.46
CA GLY A 87 -8.85 9.19 27.47
C GLY A 87 -7.99 10.35 26.90
N GLN A 88 -7.55 10.26 25.65
CA GLN A 88 -6.92 11.36 24.89
C GLN A 88 -7.92 12.18 24.06
N GLY A 89 -9.22 11.90 24.17
CA GLY A 89 -10.29 12.66 23.51
C GLY A 89 -10.50 12.34 22.03
N LEU A 90 -10.02 11.19 21.52
CA LEU A 90 -10.33 10.76 20.16
C LEU A 90 -11.77 10.24 20.07
N SER A 91 -12.48 10.60 19.01
CA SER A 91 -13.78 9.98 18.66
C SER A 91 -13.61 8.53 18.22
N ASP A 92 -14.64 7.70 18.37
CA ASP A 92 -14.59 6.25 18.10
C ASP A 92 -14.08 5.92 16.67
N VAL A 93 -14.45 6.73 15.68
CA VAL A 93 -13.98 6.61 14.29
C VAL A 93 -12.46 6.86 14.19
N GLY A 94 -11.93 7.80 14.97
CA GLY A 94 -10.49 8.03 15.11
C GLY A 94 -9.79 6.87 15.83
N ILE A 95 -10.38 6.37 16.92
CA ILE A 95 -9.87 5.22 17.69
C ILE A 95 -9.73 3.99 16.78
N GLU A 96 -10.79 3.61 16.06
CA GLU A 96 -10.75 2.46 15.14
C GLU A 96 -9.73 2.65 14.02
N ARG A 97 -9.58 3.86 13.46
CA ARG A 97 -8.58 4.12 12.41
C ARG A 97 -7.15 4.02 12.92
N VAL A 98 -6.86 4.52 14.13
CA VAL A 98 -5.55 4.37 14.78
C VAL A 98 -5.26 2.90 15.08
N LEU A 99 -6.23 2.14 15.61
CA LEU A 99 -6.04 0.72 15.91
C LEU A 99 -5.80 -0.10 14.64
N ASN A 100 -6.52 0.17 13.56
CA ASN A 100 -6.28 -0.52 12.28
C ASN A 100 -4.89 -0.21 11.67
N ASP A 101 -4.43 1.04 11.74
CA ASP A 101 -3.05 1.40 11.31
C ASP A 101 -2.00 0.77 12.24
N ALA A 102 -2.26 0.70 13.55
CA ALA A 102 -1.37 0.09 14.54
C ALA A 102 -1.27 -1.44 14.44
N ILE A 103 -2.39 -2.15 14.24
CA ILE A 103 -2.43 -3.60 13.95
C ILE A 103 -1.56 -3.89 12.72
N TYR A 104 -1.75 -3.13 11.65
CA TYR A 104 -0.96 -3.24 10.43
C TYR A 104 0.53 -2.90 10.66
N TYR A 105 0.85 -1.88 11.44
CA TYR A 105 2.22 -1.43 11.71
C TYR A 105 3.02 -2.39 12.60
N GLY A 106 2.36 -3.04 13.57
CA GLY A 106 2.93 -4.11 14.39
C GLY A 106 3.23 -5.36 13.56
N GLN A 107 2.19 -5.93 12.91
CA GLN A 107 2.31 -7.16 12.12
C GLN A 107 3.33 -7.08 10.99
N SER A 108 3.44 -5.91 10.34
CA SER A 108 4.33 -5.70 9.17
C SER A 108 5.82 -5.63 9.51
N ARG A 109 6.21 -5.67 10.79
CA ARG A 109 7.60 -5.50 11.28
C ARG A 109 8.23 -4.14 10.96
N PHE A 110 7.48 -3.15 10.45
CA PHE A 110 8.08 -1.87 10.03
C PHE A 110 8.67 -1.07 11.21
N ALA A 111 8.06 -1.14 12.40
CA ALA A 111 8.61 -0.55 13.63
C ALA A 111 10.05 -1.04 13.91
N THR A 112 10.23 -2.38 13.96
CA THR A 112 11.53 -2.99 14.23
C THR A 112 12.53 -2.81 13.07
N ALA A 113 12.05 -2.65 11.83
CA ALA A 113 12.90 -2.40 10.66
C ALA A 113 13.47 -0.97 10.64
N ASP A 114 12.66 0.05 10.95
CA ASP A 114 13.13 1.44 11.02
C ASP A 114 14.00 1.65 12.27
N ALA A 115 13.61 1.11 13.43
CA ALA A 115 14.45 1.13 14.64
C ALA A 115 15.82 0.47 14.42
N ARG A 116 15.87 -0.68 13.74
CA ARG A 116 17.14 -1.35 13.38
C ARG A 116 17.98 -0.53 12.41
N ARG A 117 17.37 0.22 11.49
CA ARG A 117 18.11 1.14 10.61
C ARG A 117 18.74 2.27 11.42
N SER A 118 17.97 2.90 12.32
CA SER A 118 18.46 4.00 13.16
C SER A 118 19.60 3.57 14.09
N LEU A 119 19.45 2.43 14.76
CA LEU A 119 20.50 1.83 15.59
C LEU A 119 21.75 1.45 14.79
N SER A 120 21.59 0.85 13.60
CA SER A 120 22.71 0.53 12.71
C SER A 120 23.43 1.78 12.18
N GLN A 121 22.72 2.89 11.97
CA GLN A 121 23.32 4.18 11.61
C GLN A 121 24.05 4.86 12.79
N ALA A 122 23.67 4.54 14.02
CA ALA A 122 24.36 4.94 15.25
C ALA A 122 25.42 3.91 15.72
N GLY A 123 25.83 2.98 14.84
CA GLY A 123 26.94 2.04 15.08
C GLY A 123 26.57 0.66 15.65
N VAL A 124 25.29 0.42 15.97
CA VAL A 124 24.85 -0.85 16.58
C VAL A 124 24.46 -1.86 15.48
N GLU A 125 25.38 -2.75 15.11
CA GLU A 125 25.13 -3.71 14.03
C GLU A 125 24.00 -4.72 14.31
N LYS A 126 23.88 -5.15 15.58
CA LYS A 126 23.08 -6.33 15.97
C LYS A 126 22.40 -6.11 17.33
N PRO A 127 21.49 -5.11 17.46
CA PRO A 127 20.72 -4.94 18.70
C PRO A 127 19.86 -6.18 18.97
N ASP A 128 19.72 -6.50 20.25
CA ASP A 128 18.84 -7.58 20.71
C ASP A 128 17.35 -7.23 20.45
N PHE A 129 16.44 -8.20 20.67
CA PHE A 129 15.03 -7.96 20.38
C PHE A 129 14.36 -6.96 21.34
N ARG A 130 14.78 -6.92 22.60
CA ARG A 130 14.26 -6.05 23.65
C ARG A 130 14.79 -4.62 23.50
N GLU A 131 16.08 -4.46 23.25
CA GLU A 131 16.70 -3.19 22.84
C GLU A 131 16.01 -2.62 21.60
N LEU A 132 15.64 -3.49 20.66
CA LEU A 132 14.96 -3.10 19.43
C LEU A 132 13.49 -2.72 19.66
N GLU A 133 12.75 -3.40 20.56
CA GLU A 133 11.40 -2.95 20.98
C GLU A 133 11.49 -1.63 21.78
N GLU A 134 12.41 -1.50 22.73
CA GLU A 134 12.56 -0.28 23.55
C GLU A 134 13.00 0.92 22.70
N HIS A 135 13.97 0.74 21.79
CA HIS A 135 14.36 1.79 20.86
C HIS A 135 13.25 2.12 19.86
N ALA A 136 12.50 1.12 19.38
CA ALA A 136 11.31 1.37 18.57
C ALA A 136 10.28 2.22 19.33
N GLY A 137 10.03 1.92 20.61
CA GLY A 137 9.14 2.70 21.47
C GLY A 137 9.63 4.13 21.70
N ARG A 138 10.89 4.33 22.12
CA ARG A 138 11.47 5.68 22.28
C ARG A 138 11.45 6.49 20.97
N LEU A 139 11.69 5.84 19.84
CA LEU A 139 11.63 6.45 18.50
C LEU A 139 10.20 6.78 18.08
N ALA A 140 9.25 5.91 18.38
CA ALA A 140 7.83 6.09 18.09
C ALA A 140 7.23 7.22 18.94
N LEU A 141 7.62 7.34 20.21
CA LEU A 141 7.29 8.46 21.09
C LEU A 141 7.76 9.80 20.49
N ALA A 142 9.05 9.90 20.13
CA ALA A 142 9.61 11.11 19.53
C ALA A 142 8.99 11.45 18.16
N LYS A 143 8.49 10.46 17.42
CA LYS A 143 7.69 10.64 16.19
C LYS A 143 6.30 11.20 16.51
N ALA A 144 5.60 10.60 17.47
CA ALA A 144 4.29 11.05 17.91
C ALA A 144 4.32 12.49 18.41
N GLU A 145 5.22 12.82 19.36
CA GLU A 145 5.38 14.16 19.92
C GLU A 145 5.68 15.21 18.86
N LEU A 146 6.55 14.91 17.89
CA LEU A 146 6.85 15.86 16.82
C LEU A 146 5.65 16.04 15.87
N LEU A 147 4.93 14.98 15.50
CA LEU A 147 3.71 15.07 14.69
C LEU A 147 2.58 15.79 15.42
N HIS A 148 2.41 15.56 16.72
CA HIS A 148 1.45 16.26 17.57
C HIS A 148 1.81 17.74 17.75
N SER A 149 3.09 18.10 17.90
CA SER A 149 3.53 19.50 17.98
C SER A 149 3.26 20.32 16.71
N TYR A 150 2.99 19.66 15.57
CA TYR A 150 2.54 20.32 14.34
C TYR A 150 1.03 20.60 14.29
N ARG A 151 0.24 20.04 15.22
CA ARG A 151 -1.17 20.42 15.46
C ARG A 151 -1.27 21.87 15.95
N ASP A 152 -0.29 22.30 16.73
CA ASP A 152 -0.27 23.58 17.45
C ASP A 152 0.41 24.71 16.65
N TYR A 153 0.65 24.51 15.34
CA TYR A 153 1.33 25.48 14.48
C TYR A 153 0.35 26.57 14.00
N PRO A 154 0.55 27.86 14.34
CA PRO A 154 -0.56 28.84 14.35
C PRO A 154 -1.06 29.33 12.98
N ASP A 155 -2.34 29.05 12.72
CA ASP A 155 -3.34 29.77 11.90
C ASP A 155 -3.09 30.06 10.41
N HIS A 156 -1.95 30.66 10.05
CA HIS A 156 -1.78 31.40 8.78
C HIS A 156 -1.70 30.57 7.48
N ILE A 157 -1.84 29.23 7.56
CA ILE A 157 -1.89 28.32 6.40
C ILE A 157 -3.16 27.44 6.41
N VAL A 158 -3.84 27.29 7.55
CA VAL A 158 -4.84 26.22 7.77
C VAL A 158 -6.25 26.78 8.02
N SER A 159 -6.36 27.97 8.60
CA SER A 159 -7.63 28.52 9.13
C SER A 159 -8.80 28.51 8.13
N HIS A 160 -8.58 28.96 6.88
CA HIS A 160 -9.61 28.97 5.84
C HIS A 160 -9.93 27.61 5.19
N ALA A 161 -9.15 26.55 5.46
CA ALA A 161 -9.32 25.25 4.82
C ALA A 161 -10.04 24.21 5.69
N LEU A 162 -9.86 24.25 7.01
CA LEU A 162 -10.32 23.19 7.94
C LEU A 162 -11.38 23.65 8.96
N GLN A 163 -11.94 24.84 8.79
CA GLN A 163 -12.85 25.48 9.77
C GLN A 163 -14.16 24.72 10.07
N GLY A 164 -14.48 23.67 9.30
CA GLY A 164 -15.60 22.76 9.58
C GLY A 164 -15.21 21.29 9.82
N PHE A 165 -13.91 20.93 9.83
CA PHE A 165 -13.46 19.53 9.85
C PHE A 165 -12.77 19.07 11.14
N PHE A 166 -12.30 20.00 11.98
CA PHE A 166 -11.65 19.65 13.26
C PHE A 166 -12.63 19.39 14.42
N VAL A 167 -13.92 19.74 14.26
CA VAL A 167 -14.95 19.63 15.31
C VAL A 167 -15.35 18.16 15.56
N ASP A 168 -15.57 17.37 14.51
CA ASP A 168 -15.93 15.94 14.64
C ASP A 168 -14.79 15.03 15.18
N VAL A 169 -13.57 15.57 15.24
CA VAL A 169 -12.37 14.89 15.79
C VAL A 169 -12.08 15.36 17.22
N VAL A 170 -12.71 16.44 17.69
CA VAL A 170 -12.50 17.04 19.01
C VAL A 170 -13.84 17.46 19.59
N GLY A 171 -14.55 16.51 20.22
CA GLY A 171 -15.86 16.78 20.83
C GLY A 171 -15.77 17.88 21.89
N GLY A 172 -16.43 19.00 21.63
CA GLY A 172 -16.32 20.20 22.47
C GLY A 172 -17.46 21.20 22.22
N ASP A 173 -18.60 20.96 22.85
CA ASP A 173 -19.71 21.92 22.86
C ASP A 173 -19.32 23.19 23.64
N ALA A 174 -19.30 24.33 22.94
CA ALA A 174 -19.23 25.67 23.53
C ALA A 174 -20.16 26.63 22.74
N PRO A 175 -20.92 27.50 23.42
CA PRO A 175 -22.07 28.17 22.79
C PRO A 175 -21.68 29.35 21.90
N VAL A 176 -22.41 29.52 20.80
CA VAL A 176 -22.36 30.72 19.95
C VAL A 176 -22.99 31.90 20.69
N ALA A 177 -22.19 32.93 20.97
CA ALA A 177 -22.68 34.25 21.37
C ALA A 177 -22.65 35.19 20.15
N ALA A 178 -23.78 35.85 19.87
CA ALA A 178 -23.91 36.75 18.72
C ALA A 178 -23.48 38.19 19.06
N ALA A 179 -22.88 38.87 18.09
CA ALA A 179 -22.76 40.33 18.07
C ALA A 179 -22.93 40.81 16.62
N THR A 180 -23.83 41.77 16.40
CA THR A 180 -24.02 42.45 15.13
C THR A 180 -23.08 43.65 15.01
N ASP A 181 -22.60 43.96 13.81
CA ASP A 181 -23.06 45.12 13.02
C ASP A 181 -22.07 45.52 11.90
N ALA A 182 -22.62 46.21 10.91
CA ALA A 182 -21.93 46.85 9.78
C ALA A 182 -22.44 48.31 9.69
N PRO A 183 -22.07 49.16 8.69
CA PRO A 183 -21.13 49.00 7.57
C PRO A 183 -20.16 50.21 7.41
N ALA A 184 -19.37 50.27 6.31
CA ALA A 184 -19.35 51.42 5.38
C ALA A 184 -18.25 51.40 4.27
N GLN A 185 -18.71 51.42 3.01
CA GLN A 185 -18.23 52.26 1.88
C GLN A 185 -16.84 52.08 1.19
N LEU A 186 -16.80 52.72 -0.01
CA LEU A 186 -15.67 53.08 -0.89
C LEU A 186 -15.04 51.98 -1.77
N SER A 187 -14.69 52.22 -3.05
CA SER A 187 -15.23 53.16 -4.07
C SER A 187 -14.65 52.78 -5.46
N ALA A 188 -15.29 53.19 -6.55
CA ALA A 188 -14.84 52.88 -7.92
C ALA A 188 -13.63 53.72 -8.39
N GLY A 189 -12.82 53.18 -9.32
CA GLY A 189 -11.71 53.88 -9.97
C GLY A 189 -11.20 53.17 -11.22
N SER A 190 -11.34 53.80 -12.38
CA SER A 190 -10.77 53.37 -13.67
C SER A 190 -9.53 54.21 -13.99
N VAL A 191 -8.61 53.75 -14.87
CA VAL A 191 -8.05 54.51 -16.03
C VAL A 191 -6.80 53.85 -16.67
N GLN A 192 -6.88 53.65 -17.99
CA GLN A 192 -5.84 53.64 -19.07
C GLN A 192 -4.50 52.89 -18.96
N ALA A 193 -4.14 52.26 -20.10
CA ALA A 193 -2.76 52.03 -20.57
C ALA A 193 -2.36 53.10 -21.62
N PRO A 194 -1.08 53.19 -22.05
CA PRO A 194 -0.81 52.77 -23.46
C PRO A 194 0.61 52.25 -23.79
N ARG A 195 0.72 51.50 -24.91
CA ARG A 195 1.81 51.38 -25.93
C ARG A 195 3.31 51.31 -25.51
N ALA A 196 4.23 50.61 -26.20
CA ALA A 196 4.24 49.60 -27.30
C ALA A 196 5.72 49.05 -27.36
N THR A 197 6.39 48.50 -28.38
CA THR A 197 6.21 48.32 -29.85
C THR A 197 7.23 47.26 -30.38
N SER A 198 7.09 46.78 -31.63
CA SER A 198 8.15 46.14 -32.46
C SER A 198 8.54 44.68 -32.14
N ALA A 199 8.93 43.78 -33.07
CA ALA A 199 8.65 43.61 -34.52
C ALA A 199 9.18 42.22 -35.00
N ALA A 200 8.96 41.91 -36.29
CA ALA A 200 9.59 40.87 -37.11
C ALA A 200 9.15 39.38 -36.97
N SER A 201 8.64 38.87 -38.09
CA SER A 201 8.61 37.45 -38.52
C SER A 201 9.75 37.25 -39.57
N PRO A 202 10.02 36.09 -40.24
CA PRO A 202 9.02 35.23 -40.90
C PRO A 202 9.35 33.71 -41.06
N ASN A 203 8.54 33.01 -41.87
CA ASN A 203 8.74 31.70 -42.53
C ASN A 203 8.70 30.41 -41.63
N ASP A 204 8.16 29.25 -42.05
CA ASP A 204 7.43 28.91 -43.30
C ASP A 204 6.57 27.61 -43.21
N VAL A 205 5.67 27.43 -44.20
CA VAL A 205 5.11 26.15 -44.73
C VAL A 205 4.16 25.27 -43.88
N MET A 206 3.11 24.78 -44.56
CA MET A 206 2.02 23.84 -44.18
C MET A 206 2.40 22.33 -44.37
N PRO A 207 1.55 21.28 -44.11
CA PRO A 207 0.08 21.26 -43.93
C PRO A 207 -0.51 20.41 -42.77
N GLU A 208 -1.83 20.50 -42.60
CA GLU A 208 -2.66 19.61 -41.76
C GLU A 208 -3.02 18.28 -42.44
N PRO A 209 -3.30 17.22 -41.64
CA PRO A 209 -4.25 16.15 -41.95
C PRO A 209 -5.51 16.20 -41.02
N PRO A 210 -6.64 15.57 -41.40
CA PRO A 210 -7.96 16.13 -41.10
C PRO A 210 -8.62 15.76 -39.75
N THR A 211 -9.40 16.70 -39.24
CA THR A 211 -10.37 16.55 -38.15
C THR A 211 -11.51 15.59 -38.54
N HIS A 212 -11.63 14.45 -37.86
CA HIS A 212 -12.83 13.61 -37.91
C HIS A 212 -13.76 13.91 -36.72
N ALA A 213 -15.06 14.06 -37.00
CA ALA A 213 -16.03 14.57 -36.06
C ALA A 213 -16.39 13.57 -34.94
N SER A 214 -16.41 14.06 -33.69
CA SER A 214 -17.06 13.37 -32.58
C SER A 214 -18.57 13.44 -32.75
N GLN A 215 -19.21 12.34 -33.16
CA GLN A 215 -20.67 12.25 -33.18
C GLN A 215 -21.23 11.94 -31.79
N SER A 216 -21.88 12.93 -31.19
CA SER A 216 -22.64 12.77 -29.95
C SER A 216 -23.85 11.87 -30.17
N PHE A 217 -23.98 10.79 -29.41
CA PHE A 217 -25.22 10.02 -29.30
C PHE A 217 -25.86 10.22 -27.93
N ALA A 218 -27.01 10.87 -27.91
CA ALA A 218 -27.90 10.98 -26.75
C ALA A 218 -29.12 10.09 -26.96
N ILE A 219 -29.33 9.13 -26.05
CA ILE A 219 -30.45 8.18 -25.93
C ILE A 219 -30.21 7.47 -24.59
N LEU A 220 -31.18 7.25 -23.68
CA LEU A 220 -32.58 7.70 -23.58
C LEU A 220 -32.91 7.92 -22.10
N GLN A 221 -33.89 8.78 -21.81
CA GLN A 221 -34.51 8.83 -20.47
C GLN A 221 -35.46 7.64 -20.29
N THR A 222 -35.33 6.87 -19.21
CA THR A 222 -36.39 5.95 -18.76
C THR A 222 -36.64 6.06 -17.26
N LYS A 223 -37.70 6.82 -16.94
CA LYS A 223 -38.71 6.54 -15.91
C LYS A 223 -38.20 6.03 -14.54
N ALA A 224 -38.07 6.96 -13.59
CA ALA A 224 -37.99 6.62 -12.17
C ALA A 224 -39.25 5.85 -11.72
N ILE A 225 -39.07 4.90 -10.81
CA ILE A 225 -40.14 4.22 -10.07
C ILE A 225 -39.76 4.30 -8.59
N SER A 226 -40.59 4.98 -7.79
CA SER A 226 -40.39 5.09 -6.36
C SER A 226 -40.80 3.78 -5.66
N PRO A 227 -40.01 3.24 -4.73
CA PRO A 227 -40.51 2.25 -3.77
C PRO A 227 -41.46 2.97 -2.79
N THR A 228 -42.70 2.51 -2.72
CA THR A 228 -43.68 2.98 -1.73
C THR A 228 -43.37 2.43 -0.34
N SER A 229 -43.62 3.24 0.69
CA SER A 229 -43.62 2.80 2.08
C SER A 229 -44.72 1.78 2.34
N GLU A 230 -44.40 0.65 2.96
CA GLU A 230 -45.29 0.00 3.94
C GLU A 230 -44.55 -0.98 4.88
N THR A 231 -44.85 -0.85 6.18
CA THR A 231 -44.88 -1.90 7.21
C THR A 231 -43.63 -2.74 7.52
N VAL A 232 -42.90 -2.38 8.58
CA VAL A 232 -42.68 -3.27 9.75
C VAL A 232 -42.71 -2.45 11.05
N ASP A 233 -43.84 -2.46 11.75
CA ASP A 233 -43.89 -2.13 13.17
C ASP A 233 -43.61 -3.39 13.99
N PHE A 234 -42.44 -3.50 14.62
CA PHE A 234 -42.19 -4.48 15.69
C PHE A 234 -41.01 -4.04 16.56
N LEU A 235 -41.00 -4.44 17.85
CA LEU A 235 -39.93 -4.19 18.83
C LEU A 235 -39.65 -2.73 19.21
N LYS A 236 -40.64 -2.09 19.86
CA LYS A 236 -40.39 -1.10 20.91
C LYS A 236 -41.25 -1.39 22.13
N ASP A 237 -40.72 -2.16 23.08
CA ASP A 237 -41.21 -2.17 24.46
C ASP A 237 -40.21 -2.77 25.46
N GLY A 238 -40.21 -2.23 26.68
CA GLY A 238 -40.01 -2.99 27.92
C GLY A 238 -38.67 -3.68 28.23
N TRP A 239 -37.54 -2.96 28.34
CA TRP A 239 -36.42 -3.37 29.21
C TRP A 239 -36.18 -2.36 30.34
N GLY A 240 -37.23 -2.13 31.14
CA GLY A 240 -37.16 -1.36 32.37
C GLY A 240 -36.59 -2.19 33.52
N LEU A 241 -35.39 -1.84 34.00
CA LEU A 241 -34.75 -2.47 35.14
C LEU A 241 -35.57 -2.27 36.42
N ASN A 242 -35.96 -3.36 37.09
CA ASN A 242 -36.42 -3.36 38.48
C ASN A 242 -35.54 -4.31 39.29
N ALA A 243 -34.83 -3.76 40.27
CA ALA A 243 -33.98 -4.54 41.16
C ALA A 243 -34.74 -4.91 42.44
N ALA A 244 -34.92 -6.21 42.70
CA ALA A 244 -35.57 -6.69 43.91
C ALA A 244 -34.98 -8.03 44.40
N GLN A 245 -34.11 -7.93 45.40
CA GLN A 245 -33.84 -8.89 46.48
C GLN A 245 -33.38 -10.33 46.15
N SER A 246 -32.79 -10.96 47.15
CA SER A 246 -31.99 -12.18 47.07
C SER A 246 -32.63 -13.35 47.80
N GLU A 247 -32.57 -14.55 47.21
CA GLU A 247 -32.55 -15.81 47.96
C GLU A 247 -31.41 -16.71 47.42
N PRO A 248 -30.77 -17.55 48.28
CA PRO A 248 -29.68 -18.42 47.85
C PRO A 248 -30.20 -19.66 47.10
N PRO A 249 -29.56 -20.07 45.98
CA PRO A 249 -30.03 -21.19 45.19
C PRO A 249 -29.84 -22.53 45.92
N VAL A 250 -30.94 -23.29 46.07
CA VAL A 250 -30.92 -24.68 46.55
C VAL A 250 -30.27 -25.57 45.50
N LEU A 251 -29.21 -26.28 45.88
CA LEU A 251 -28.52 -27.24 45.01
C LEU A 251 -29.35 -28.52 44.83
N LEU A 252 -30.11 -28.59 43.74
CA LEU A 252 -30.71 -29.83 43.27
C LEU A 252 -29.66 -30.70 42.54
N PRO A 253 -29.71 -32.04 42.67
CA PRO A 253 -28.74 -32.93 42.04
C PRO A 253 -28.93 -32.95 40.51
N VAL A 254 -27.84 -32.76 39.78
CA VAL A 254 -27.83 -32.81 38.30
C VAL A 254 -28.03 -34.26 37.84
N VAL A 255 -29.20 -34.54 37.27
CA VAL A 255 -29.45 -35.77 36.52
C VAL A 255 -28.91 -35.59 35.10
N PRO A 256 -28.00 -36.44 34.61
CA PRO A 256 -27.47 -36.34 33.25
C PRO A 256 -28.54 -36.74 32.22
N GLY A 257 -29.12 -35.74 31.55
CA GLY A 257 -29.99 -35.96 30.38
C GLY A 257 -29.20 -36.44 29.15
N PRO A 258 -29.85 -37.09 28.18
CA PRO A 258 -29.20 -37.57 26.96
C PRO A 258 -28.66 -36.41 26.11
N VAL A 259 -27.41 -36.53 25.64
CA VAL A 259 -26.66 -35.45 24.96
C VAL A 259 -26.93 -35.41 23.45
N ASP A 260 -28.18 -35.69 23.05
CA ASP A 260 -28.62 -35.75 21.66
C ASP A 260 -29.35 -34.46 21.25
N ASN A 261 -28.62 -33.34 21.21
CA ASN A 261 -28.99 -32.14 20.44
C ASN A 261 -27.81 -31.14 20.33
N PHE A 262 -26.66 -31.59 19.82
CA PHE A 262 -25.77 -30.65 19.13
C PHE A 262 -26.51 -30.13 17.89
N PRO A 263 -26.57 -28.80 17.64
CA PRO A 263 -27.17 -28.29 16.42
C PRO A 263 -26.42 -28.87 15.23
N LYS A 264 -27.13 -29.65 14.41
CA LYS A 264 -26.59 -30.29 13.21
C LYS A 264 -25.87 -29.23 12.38
N SER A 265 -24.59 -29.43 12.09
CA SER A 265 -23.81 -28.46 11.31
C SER A 265 -24.57 -28.13 10.03
N VAL A 266 -25.01 -26.89 9.91
CA VAL A 266 -25.70 -26.41 8.71
C VAL A 266 -24.67 -26.52 7.59
N GLU A 267 -24.89 -27.43 6.65
CA GLU A 267 -24.04 -27.52 5.46
C GLU A 267 -24.07 -26.13 4.79
N PRO A 268 -22.90 -25.53 4.52
CA PRO A 268 -22.85 -24.15 4.06
C PRO A 268 -23.50 -24.07 2.69
N ALA A 269 -24.72 -23.52 2.65
CA ALA A 269 -25.50 -23.33 1.43
C ALA A 269 -24.61 -22.82 0.30
N GLU A 270 -24.62 -23.55 -0.83
CA GLU A 270 -23.57 -23.52 -1.85
C GLU A 270 -23.20 -22.09 -2.25
N ARG A 271 -22.10 -21.58 -1.68
CA ARG A 271 -21.71 -20.20 -1.89
C ARG A 271 -21.30 -20.06 -3.37
N PRO A 272 -21.93 -19.17 -4.16
CA PRO A 272 -21.67 -19.13 -5.58
C PRO A 272 -20.19 -18.81 -5.86
N GLY A 273 -19.54 -19.66 -6.65
CA GLY A 273 -18.24 -19.34 -7.22
C GLY A 273 -18.39 -18.16 -8.18
N LEU A 274 -17.49 -17.18 -8.11
CA LEU A 274 -17.57 -15.99 -8.95
C LEU A 274 -17.45 -16.39 -10.44
N PRO A 275 -18.33 -15.93 -11.33
CA PRO A 275 -18.19 -16.16 -12.76
C PRO A 275 -16.88 -15.57 -13.29
N LEU A 276 -16.16 -16.34 -14.12
CA LEU A 276 -14.87 -15.92 -14.65
C LEU A 276 -14.96 -14.70 -15.59
N SER A 277 -16.12 -14.45 -16.19
CA SER A 277 -16.46 -13.21 -16.89
C SER A 277 -16.43 -11.96 -16.00
N GLU A 278 -16.74 -12.12 -14.71
CA GLU A 278 -16.84 -11.02 -13.73
C GLU A 278 -15.53 -10.80 -12.96
N LEU A 279 -14.60 -11.76 -13.00
CA LEU A 279 -13.35 -11.74 -12.23
C LEU A 279 -12.52 -10.47 -12.44
N GLU A 280 -12.47 -9.90 -13.65
CA GLU A 280 -11.76 -8.63 -13.90
C GLU A 280 -12.50 -7.42 -13.31
N ALA A 281 -13.84 -7.39 -13.39
CA ALA A 281 -14.64 -6.32 -12.82
C ALA A 281 -14.55 -6.32 -11.29
N HIS A 282 -14.79 -7.49 -10.68
CA HIS A 282 -14.68 -7.71 -9.24
C HIS A 282 -13.28 -7.38 -8.70
N LEU A 283 -12.21 -7.76 -9.40
CA LEU A 283 -10.84 -7.39 -9.03
C LEU A 283 -10.66 -5.87 -9.01
N ILE A 284 -11.17 -5.16 -10.03
CA ILE A 284 -11.08 -3.69 -10.07
C ILE A 284 -11.93 -3.04 -8.97
N GLU A 285 -13.15 -3.51 -8.72
CA GLU A 285 -14.07 -2.92 -7.75
C GLU A 285 -13.70 -3.22 -6.29
N VAL A 286 -13.21 -4.42 -6.00
CA VAL A 286 -12.97 -4.91 -4.62
C VAL A 286 -11.50 -4.80 -4.18
N VAL A 287 -10.56 -4.61 -5.12
CA VAL A 287 -9.11 -4.48 -4.84
C VAL A 287 -8.58 -3.06 -5.07
N ALA A 288 -9.10 -2.30 -6.05
CA ALA A 288 -8.60 -0.93 -6.29
C ALA A 288 -8.83 0.06 -5.12
N PRO A 289 -9.90 -0.04 -4.30
CA PRO A 289 -10.06 0.82 -3.11
C PRO A 289 -9.08 0.51 -1.97
N HIS A 290 -8.32 -0.60 -2.02
CA HIS A 290 -7.48 -1.03 -0.91
C HIS A 290 -6.13 -0.30 -0.90
N ARG A 291 -5.83 0.44 0.18
CA ARG A 291 -4.62 1.28 0.37
C ARG A 291 -3.29 0.56 0.06
N ASN A 292 -3.26 -0.77 0.18
CA ASN A 292 -2.10 -1.63 -0.07
C ASN A 292 -1.80 -1.85 -1.57
N TRP A 293 -2.73 -1.52 -2.47
CA TRP A 293 -2.65 -1.77 -3.91
C TRP A 293 -2.49 -0.48 -4.71
N ASN A 294 -1.24 -0.10 -5.00
CA ASN A 294 -0.99 0.97 -5.98
C ASN A 294 -1.44 0.53 -7.40
N SER A 295 -1.78 1.51 -8.26
CA SER A 295 -2.25 1.29 -9.64
C SER A 295 -1.35 0.35 -10.48
N LYS A 296 -0.03 0.41 -10.28
CA LYS A 296 0.94 -0.45 -10.97
C LYS A 296 0.89 -1.91 -10.48
N SER A 297 0.58 -2.16 -9.22
CA SER A 297 0.27 -3.50 -8.70
C SER A 297 -1.07 -4.01 -9.23
N LEU A 298 -2.12 -3.18 -9.18
CA LEU A 298 -3.46 -3.52 -9.67
C LEU A 298 -3.44 -3.95 -11.15
N CYS A 299 -2.80 -3.15 -12.01
CA CYS A 299 -2.60 -3.47 -13.43
C CYS A 299 -1.86 -4.81 -13.63
N GLN A 300 -0.89 -5.14 -12.78
CA GLN A 300 -0.20 -6.43 -12.84
C GLN A 300 -1.07 -7.60 -12.37
N ALA A 301 -2.02 -7.42 -11.45
CA ALA A 301 -2.99 -8.46 -11.09
C ALA A 301 -4.08 -8.62 -12.16
N VAL A 302 -4.60 -7.54 -12.77
CA VAL A 302 -5.48 -7.62 -13.96
C VAL A 302 -4.78 -8.37 -15.11
N THR A 303 -3.50 -8.09 -15.34
CA THR A 303 -2.70 -8.84 -16.33
C THR A 303 -2.53 -10.32 -15.95
N THR A 304 -2.50 -10.63 -14.65
CA THR A 304 -2.38 -12.01 -14.13
C THR A 304 -3.70 -12.77 -14.24
N SER A 305 -4.83 -12.13 -13.91
CA SER A 305 -6.15 -12.76 -14.06
C SER A 305 -6.50 -12.98 -15.53
N ARG A 306 -6.24 -12.02 -16.43
CA ARG A 306 -6.41 -12.23 -17.89
C ARG A 306 -5.59 -13.41 -18.43
N LEU A 307 -4.38 -13.62 -17.91
CA LEU A 307 -3.57 -14.80 -18.27
C LEU A 307 -4.20 -16.11 -17.74
N LEU A 308 -4.69 -16.12 -16.49
CA LEU A 308 -5.38 -17.30 -15.95
C LEU A 308 -6.71 -17.58 -16.66
N LEU A 309 -7.46 -16.55 -17.01
CA LEU A 309 -8.71 -16.65 -17.76
C LEU A 309 -8.53 -17.31 -19.13
N ALA A 310 -7.39 -17.08 -19.79
CA ALA A 310 -7.04 -17.76 -21.04
C ALA A 310 -6.96 -19.30 -20.86
N VAL A 311 -6.31 -19.77 -19.79
CA VAL A 311 -6.19 -21.20 -19.43
C VAL A 311 -7.54 -21.77 -18.97
N CYS A 312 -8.26 -21.06 -18.12
CA CYS A 312 -9.58 -21.50 -17.67
C CYS A 312 -10.56 -21.66 -18.84
N HIS A 313 -10.54 -20.72 -19.78
CA HIS A 313 -11.39 -20.75 -20.97
C HIS A 313 -11.04 -21.89 -21.94
N SER A 314 -9.76 -22.20 -22.17
CA SER A 314 -9.39 -23.38 -22.99
C SER A 314 -9.87 -24.69 -22.38
N ASN A 315 -9.98 -24.74 -21.05
CA ASN A 315 -10.36 -25.94 -20.30
C ASN A 315 -11.88 -25.99 -20.03
N GLY A 316 -12.65 -25.01 -20.53
CA GLY A 316 -14.10 -24.94 -20.38
C GLY A 316 -14.60 -24.51 -19.00
N ILE A 317 -13.71 -24.08 -18.11
CA ILE A 317 -13.97 -23.63 -16.74
C ILE A 317 -14.75 -22.30 -16.77
N LYS A 318 -15.76 -22.16 -15.91
CA LYS A 318 -16.71 -21.03 -15.90
C LYS A 318 -16.73 -20.25 -14.59
N THR A 319 -16.47 -20.87 -13.44
CA THR A 319 -16.43 -20.19 -12.14
C THR A 319 -15.06 -20.30 -11.45
N THR A 320 -14.79 -19.41 -10.49
CA THR A 320 -13.55 -19.46 -9.69
C THR A 320 -13.43 -20.70 -8.81
N GLY A 321 -14.55 -21.36 -8.47
CA GLY A 321 -14.56 -22.57 -7.64
C GLY A 321 -14.19 -23.85 -8.39
N GLU A 322 -14.35 -23.85 -9.72
CA GLU A 322 -13.98 -24.97 -10.60
C GLU A 322 -12.47 -25.05 -10.91
N ILE A 323 -11.69 -24.00 -10.59
CA ILE A 323 -10.25 -23.95 -10.86
C ILE A 323 -9.53 -25.02 -10.03
N THR A 324 -8.83 -25.94 -10.68
CA THR A 324 -8.09 -27.01 -9.98
C THR A 324 -6.58 -26.73 -9.98
N GLN A 325 -5.81 -27.63 -9.36
CA GLN A 325 -4.35 -27.59 -9.42
C GLN A 325 -3.79 -27.79 -10.84
N LEU A 326 -4.58 -28.36 -11.78
CA LEU A 326 -4.22 -28.59 -13.18
C LEU A 326 -4.09 -27.27 -13.94
N GLU A 327 -5.11 -26.41 -13.90
CA GLU A 327 -5.12 -25.09 -14.54
C GLU A 327 -3.95 -24.21 -14.05
N ILE A 328 -3.57 -24.34 -12.77
CA ILE A 328 -2.43 -23.64 -12.20
C ILE A 328 -1.09 -24.21 -12.69
N GLY A 329 -1.03 -25.51 -13.01
CA GLY A 329 0.11 -26.14 -13.69
C GLY A 329 0.26 -25.66 -15.13
N GLU A 330 -0.82 -25.69 -15.91
CA GLU A 330 -0.81 -25.19 -17.29
C GLU A 330 -0.55 -23.68 -17.37
N PHE A 331 -1.02 -22.91 -16.38
CA PHE A 331 -0.64 -21.51 -16.19
C PHE A 331 0.86 -21.36 -15.92
N ALA A 332 1.47 -22.23 -15.10
CA ALA A 332 2.92 -22.23 -14.87
C ALA A 332 3.71 -22.48 -16.16
N ASP A 333 3.30 -23.48 -16.94
CA ASP A 333 3.92 -23.83 -18.23
C ASP A 333 3.72 -22.72 -19.27
N MET A 334 2.56 -22.06 -19.30
CA MET A 334 2.33 -20.88 -20.12
C MET A 334 3.36 -19.78 -19.82
N LEU A 335 3.59 -19.45 -18.54
CA LEU A 335 4.61 -18.46 -18.17
C LEU A 335 6.05 -18.89 -18.50
N ALA A 336 6.29 -20.18 -18.79
CA ALA A 336 7.58 -20.72 -19.21
C ALA A 336 7.82 -20.62 -20.74
N TRP A 337 6.78 -20.42 -21.57
CA TRP A 337 6.95 -20.12 -23.01
C TRP A 337 6.48 -18.73 -23.45
N LEU A 338 5.74 -17.99 -22.62
CA LEU A 338 5.27 -16.63 -22.95
C LEU A 338 6.44 -15.66 -23.23
N PRO A 339 6.38 -14.82 -24.28
CA PRO A 339 7.52 -13.98 -24.69
C PRO A 339 7.71 -12.74 -23.78
N PRO A 340 8.94 -12.21 -23.68
CA PRO A 340 9.18 -10.89 -23.09
C PRO A 340 8.30 -9.82 -23.74
N ARG A 341 7.84 -8.85 -22.94
CA ARG A 341 6.92 -7.76 -23.35
C ARG A 341 5.49 -8.18 -23.73
N TYR A 342 5.06 -9.43 -23.49
CA TYR A 342 3.64 -9.84 -23.70
C TYR A 342 2.62 -8.85 -23.10
N GLY A 343 2.93 -8.23 -21.95
CA GLY A 343 2.06 -7.26 -21.27
C GLY A 343 1.77 -5.98 -22.10
N GLN A 344 2.63 -5.64 -23.06
CA GLN A 344 2.35 -4.57 -24.03
C GLN A 344 1.30 -5.03 -25.05
N ARG A 345 1.38 -6.29 -25.52
CA ARG A 345 0.35 -6.88 -26.41
C ARG A 345 -1.00 -7.09 -25.69
N MET A 346 -0.97 -7.41 -24.39
CA MET A 346 -2.16 -7.51 -23.52
C MET A 346 -2.93 -6.18 -23.41
N ALA A 347 -2.26 -5.04 -23.52
CA ALA A 347 -2.90 -3.72 -23.37
C ALA A 347 -3.89 -3.39 -24.51
N HIS A 348 -3.83 -4.12 -25.63
CA HIS A 348 -4.80 -3.98 -26.73
C HIS A 348 -6.13 -4.71 -26.46
N PHE A 349 -6.22 -5.53 -25.42
CA PHE A 349 -7.45 -6.25 -25.05
C PHE A 349 -8.36 -5.35 -24.22
N LYS A 350 -9.64 -5.26 -24.63
CA LYS A 350 -10.68 -4.46 -23.98
C LYS A 350 -10.89 -4.93 -22.53
N LYS A 351 -11.45 -4.07 -21.67
CA LYS A 351 -11.85 -4.46 -20.31
C LYS A 351 -12.79 -5.68 -20.40
N GLY A 352 -12.49 -6.74 -19.67
CA GLY A 352 -13.28 -7.98 -19.70
C GLY A 352 -13.07 -8.88 -20.92
N THR A 353 -12.10 -8.61 -21.81
CA THR A 353 -11.64 -9.61 -22.79
C THR A 353 -10.22 -10.09 -22.48
N PHE A 354 -10.02 -11.40 -22.58
CA PHE A 354 -8.73 -12.07 -22.46
C PHE A 354 -8.32 -12.65 -23.82
N PRO A 355 -7.03 -12.82 -24.10
CA PRO A 355 -6.57 -13.54 -25.28
C PRO A 355 -6.78 -15.04 -25.13
N ASP A 356 -7.05 -15.71 -26.24
CA ASP A 356 -7.03 -17.17 -26.36
C ASP A 356 -5.58 -17.71 -26.22
N LEU A 357 -5.42 -18.92 -25.66
CA LEU A 357 -4.11 -19.57 -25.52
C LEU A 357 -3.42 -19.74 -26.88
N ASP A 358 -4.15 -20.04 -27.95
CA ASP A 358 -3.56 -20.20 -29.28
C ASP A 358 -3.02 -18.90 -29.85
N LEU A 359 -3.56 -17.74 -29.44
CA LEU A 359 -2.97 -16.44 -29.77
C LEU A 359 -1.68 -16.19 -28.98
N LEU A 360 -1.63 -16.58 -27.70
CA LEU A 360 -0.41 -16.50 -26.89
C LEU A 360 0.68 -17.43 -27.42
N ARG A 361 0.32 -18.65 -27.85
CA ARG A 361 1.22 -19.61 -28.51
C ARG A 361 1.78 -19.03 -29.82
N LYS A 362 0.94 -18.38 -30.65
CA LYS A 362 1.39 -17.67 -31.87
C LYS A 362 2.41 -16.58 -31.55
N TRP A 363 2.17 -15.74 -30.54
CA TRP A 363 3.14 -14.70 -30.12
C TRP A 363 4.47 -15.28 -29.64
N ALA A 364 4.47 -16.44 -28.98
CA ALA A 364 5.69 -17.14 -28.59
C ALA A 364 6.47 -17.67 -29.81
N LEU A 365 5.78 -18.22 -30.81
CA LEU A 365 6.37 -18.66 -32.08
C LEU A 365 6.96 -17.49 -32.87
N GLU A 366 6.23 -16.38 -32.99
CA GLU A 366 6.73 -15.12 -33.60
C GLU A 366 8.02 -14.63 -32.92
N ALA A 367 8.08 -14.66 -31.59
CA ALA A 367 9.24 -14.20 -30.83
C ALA A 367 10.46 -15.12 -31.04
N ARG A 368 10.26 -16.44 -31.06
CA ARG A 368 11.32 -17.43 -31.38
C ARG A 368 11.85 -17.24 -32.80
N GLN A 369 10.96 -17.06 -33.77
CA GLN A 369 11.33 -16.86 -35.16
C GLN A 369 12.09 -15.54 -35.36
N THR A 370 11.56 -14.43 -34.82
CA THR A 370 12.22 -13.11 -34.84
C THR A 370 13.62 -13.14 -34.21
N ALA A 371 13.80 -13.91 -33.13
CA ALA A 371 15.12 -14.07 -32.52
C ALA A 371 16.08 -14.90 -33.38
N LYS A 372 15.60 -16.00 -33.96
CA LYS A 372 16.36 -16.83 -34.91
C LYS A 372 16.84 -16.02 -36.11
N ASP A 373 15.95 -15.22 -36.71
CA ASP A 373 16.26 -14.36 -37.86
C ASP A 373 17.24 -13.24 -37.49
N ALA A 374 17.21 -12.77 -36.24
CA ALA A 374 18.18 -11.83 -35.67
C ALA A 374 19.47 -12.50 -35.14
N GLY A 375 19.73 -13.77 -35.47
CA GLY A 375 20.94 -14.51 -35.05
C GLY A 375 21.05 -14.80 -33.54
N LYS A 376 19.94 -14.73 -32.80
CA LYS A 376 19.88 -14.87 -31.34
C LYS A 376 19.28 -16.21 -30.94
N ASP A 377 19.66 -16.69 -29.76
CA ASP A 377 19.13 -17.92 -29.17
C ASP A 377 17.59 -17.84 -29.01
N PRO A 378 16.82 -18.64 -29.77
CA PRO A 378 15.36 -18.57 -29.75
C PRO A 378 14.76 -19.03 -28.41
N ASN A 379 15.49 -19.85 -27.64
CA ASN A 379 15.03 -20.30 -26.32
C ASN A 379 15.07 -19.15 -25.30
N LYS A 380 15.97 -18.18 -25.48
CA LYS A 380 16.03 -16.95 -24.65
C LYS A 380 15.03 -15.87 -25.10
N ALA A 381 14.33 -16.08 -26.21
CA ALA A 381 13.27 -15.19 -26.70
C ALA A 381 11.88 -15.52 -26.13
N CYS A 382 11.78 -16.56 -25.30
CA CYS A 382 10.57 -17.03 -24.66
C CYS A 382 10.83 -17.37 -23.19
N GLY A 383 9.75 -17.43 -22.41
CA GLY A 383 9.80 -17.68 -20.98
C GLY A 383 10.04 -16.40 -20.18
N LEU A 384 9.17 -16.16 -19.21
CA LEU A 384 9.33 -15.03 -18.29
C LEU A 384 10.44 -15.34 -17.29
N SER A 385 11.17 -14.31 -16.84
CA SER A 385 12.19 -14.50 -15.79
C SER A 385 11.55 -15.03 -14.51
N ASN A 386 12.30 -15.82 -13.73
CA ASN A 386 11.84 -16.38 -12.45
C ASN A 386 11.24 -15.30 -11.52
N GLN A 387 11.74 -14.06 -11.55
CA GLN A 387 11.20 -12.96 -10.75
C GLN A 387 9.80 -12.51 -11.21
N THR A 388 9.55 -12.52 -12.52
CA THR A 388 8.23 -12.18 -13.10
C THR A 388 7.25 -13.33 -12.90
N GLN A 389 7.66 -14.58 -13.14
CA GLN A 389 6.84 -15.77 -12.87
C GLN A 389 6.38 -15.83 -11.39
N ARG A 390 7.31 -15.66 -10.45
CA ARG A 390 6.99 -15.57 -9.00
C ARG A 390 6.01 -14.44 -8.69
N ARG A 391 6.06 -13.31 -9.42
CA ARG A 391 5.15 -12.18 -9.20
C ARG A 391 3.72 -12.51 -9.64
N HIS A 392 3.55 -13.25 -10.73
CA HIS A 392 2.23 -13.75 -11.14
C HIS A 392 1.64 -14.67 -10.06
N PHE A 393 2.41 -15.63 -9.52
CA PHE A 393 1.94 -16.46 -8.41
C PHE A 393 1.60 -15.67 -7.15
N CYS A 394 2.41 -14.66 -6.77
CA CYS A 394 2.07 -13.78 -5.64
C CYS A 394 0.77 -12.97 -5.88
N ASN A 395 0.59 -12.41 -7.08
CA ASN A 395 -0.62 -11.67 -7.44
C ASN A 395 -1.86 -12.59 -7.45
N LEU A 396 -1.70 -13.83 -7.90
CA LEU A 396 -2.79 -14.80 -7.99
C LEU A 396 -3.20 -15.34 -6.61
N SER A 397 -2.24 -15.66 -5.72
CA SER A 397 -2.56 -15.97 -4.32
C SER A 397 -3.34 -14.82 -3.70
N ALA A 398 -2.80 -13.58 -3.75
CA ALA A 398 -3.47 -12.42 -3.16
C ALA A 398 -4.87 -12.13 -3.73
N LEU A 399 -5.14 -12.48 -4.99
CA LEU A 399 -6.47 -12.44 -5.59
C LEU A 399 -7.40 -13.51 -4.99
N LEU A 400 -6.97 -14.77 -4.95
CA LEU A 400 -7.75 -15.89 -4.40
C LEU A 400 -8.01 -15.72 -2.89
N ASP A 401 -6.99 -15.31 -2.15
CA ASP A 401 -7.07 -14.98 -0.72
C ASP A 401 -8.08 -13.85 -0.46
N ARG A 402 -8.15 -12.84 -1.36
CA ARG A 402 -9.16 -11.78 -1.31
C ARG A 402 -10.56 -12.26 -1.69
N LEU A 403 -10.71 -13.15 -2.68
CA LEU A 403 -12.02 -13.74 -3.04
C LEU A 403 -12.61 -14.51 -1.85
N ARG A 404 -11.80 -15.33 -1.16
CA ARG A 404 -12.23 -16.00 0.09
C ARG A 404 -12.58 -15.00 1.18
N GLY A 405 -11.81 -13.92 1.33
CA GLY A 405 -12.10 -12.82 2.26
C GLY A 405 -13.39 -12.04 1.93
N SER A 406 -13.83 -12.06 0.67
CA SER A 406 -15.13 -11.56 0.22
C SER A 406 -16.27 -12.60 0.31
N GLY A 407 -16.01 -13.76 0.92
CA GLY A 407 -17.00 -14.83 1.14
C GLY A 407 -17.22 -15.78 -0.04
N LEU A 408 -16.57 -15.54 -1.19
CA LEU A 408 -16.70 -16.33 -2.42
C LEU A 408 -15.90 -17.64 -2.34
N ILE A 409 -16.34 -18.66 -3.09
CA ILE A 409 -15.53 -19.87 -3.27
C ILE A 409 -14.35 -19.57 -4.18
N ALA A 410 -13.15 -19.72 -3.62
CA ALA A 410 -11.89 -19.79 -4.35
C ALA A 410 -11.05 -20.94 -3.74
N PRO A 411 -10.51 -21.86 -4.56
CA PRO A 411 -9.84 -23.07 -4.11
C PRO A 411 -8.62 -22.79 -3.24
N ASP A 412 -8.26 -23.73 -2.37
CA ASP A 412 -6.92 -23.77 -1.78
C ASP A 412 -5.96 -24.46 -2.77
N LEU A 413 -4.80 -23.84 -3.03
CA LEU A 413 -3.95 -24.16 -4.18
C LEU A 413 -2.47 -24.15 -3.78
N PHE A 414 -1.72 -25.14 -4.28
CA PHE A 414 -0.37 -25.42 -3.82
C PHE A 414 0.71 -24.78 -4.69
N TRP A 415 1.22 -23.63 -4.25
CA TRP A 415 2.19 -22.84 -5.00
C TRP A 415 3.65 -23.34 -4.95
N LYS A 416 4.00 -24.18 -3.98
CA LYS A 416 5.40 -24.42 -3.54
C LYS A 416 6.28 -25.17 -4.57
N THR A 417 5.67 -26.00 -5.42
CA THR A 417 6.34 -26.74 -6.50
C THR A 417 6.40 -25.95 -7.80
N LEU A 418 5.31 -25.25 -8.15
CA LEU A 418 5.18 -24.49 -9.40
C LEU A 418 5.89 -23.12 -9.36
N THR A 419 5.97 -22.50 -8.18
CA THR A 419 6.65 -21.21 -8.00
C THR A 419 8.17 -21.39 -8.15
N PRO A 420 8.83 -20.71 -9.10
CA PRO A 420 10.28 -20.83 -9.26
C PRO A 420 11.02 -20.47 -7.98
N LYS A 421 11.96 -21.32 -7.58
CA LYS A 421 12.78 -21.10 -6.38
C LYS A 421 13.50 -19.75 -6.50
N LYS A 422 13.36 -18.89 -5.49
CA LYS A 422 14.14 -17.65 -5.38
C LYS A 422 15.62 -18.06 -5.40
N ARG A 423 16.38 -17.66 -6.44
CA ARG A 423 17.83 -17.83 -6.43
C ARG A 423 18.34 -17.21 -5.12
N LYS A 424 19.09 -17.97 -4.32
CA LYS A 424 19.83 -17.37 -3.21
C LYS A 424 20.66 -16.22 -3.80
N PRO A 425 20.75 -15.05 -3.16
CA PRO A 425 21.76 -14.09 -3.56
C PRO A 425 23.09 -14.85 -3.54
N ILE A 426 23.81 -14.87 -4.67
CA ILE A 426 25.23 -15.19 -4.62
C ILE A 426 25.79 -14.16 -3.64
N PRO A 427 26.50 -14.57 -2.56
CA PRO A 427 27.09 -13.60 -1.68
C PRO A 427 28.02 -12.74 -2.53
N GLN A 428 27.64 -11.48 -2.74
CA GLN A 428 28.55 -10.49 -3.26
C GLN A 428 29.63 -10.41 -2.21
N LYS A 429 30.78 -11.05 -2.50
CA LYS A 429 31.97 -10.92 -1.68
C LYS A 429 32.26 -9.43 -1.69
N LYS A 430 31.97 -8.74 -0.58
CA LYS A 430 32.43 -7.37 -0.40
C LYS A 430 33.93 -7.39 -0.67
N LEU A 431 34.38 -6.51 -1.54
CA LEU A 431 35.79 -6.16 -1.55
C LEU A 431 36.03 -5.52 -0.18
N GLU A 432 36.97 -6.07 0.57
CA GLU A 432 37.42 -5.38 1.78
C GLU A 432 37.99 -4.01 1.38
N PRO A 433 37.95 -2.96 2.23
CA PRO A 433 38.33 -1.62 1.83
C PRO A 433 39.72 -1.52 1.19
N GLU A 434 40.67 -2.33 1.67
CA GLU A 434 42.01 -2.50 1.10
C GLU A 434 41.95 -3.04 -0.34
N GLN A 435 41.21 -4.13 -0.58
CA GLN A 435 41.06 -4.75 -1.92
C GLN A 435 40.35 -3.82 -2.90
N ALA A 436 39.43 -2.99 -2.42
CA ALA A 436 38.77 -1.97 -3.24
C ALA A 436 39.73 -0.81 -3.58
N GLY A 437 40.58 -0.40 -2.63
CA GLY A 437 41.64 0.59 -2.84
C GLY A 437 42.72 0.10 -3.81
N GLU A 438 43.13 -1.17 -3.70
CA GLU A 438 44.02 -1.84 -4.67
C GLU A 438 43.39 -1.84 -6.07
N LEU A 439 42.11 -2.19 -6.19
CA LEU A 439 41.40 -2.23 -7.47
C LEU A 439 41.31 -0.83 -8.11
N LEU A 440 40.95 0.21 -7.35
CA LEU A 440 40.92 1.59 -7.84
C LEU A 440 42.32 2.07 -8.25
N THR A 441 43.36 1.70 -7.49
CA THR A 441 44.75 2.05 -7.82
C THR A 441 45.19 1.38 -9.13
N ALA A 442 44.82 0.11 -9.34
CA ALA A 442 45.09 -0.62 -10.58
C ALA A 442 44.33 -0.06 -11.79
N ILE A 443 43.05 0.33 -11.61
CA ILE A 443 42.24 0.98 -12.66
C ILE A 443 42.82 2.36 -13.02
N GLN A 444 43.19 3.17 -12.03
CA GLN A 444 43.82 4.48 -12.26
C GLN A 444 45.16 4.33 -12.99
N TRP A 445 46.02 3.40 -12.56
CA TRP A 445 47.28 3.11 -13.25
C TRP A 445 47.05 2.69 -14.71
N ALA A 446 46.05 1.85 -14.99
CA ALA A 446 45.69 1.48 -16.35
C ALA A 446 45.17 2.68 -17.15
N TYR A 447 44.35 3.54 -16.55
CA TYR A 447 43.79 4.76 -17.17
C TYR A 447 44.86 5.81 -17.53
N ASP A 448 45.96 5.85 -16.78
CA ASP A 448 47.13 6.70 -17.03
C ASP A 448 48.16 6.07 -17.99
N LYS A 449 47.94 4.82 -18.41
CA LYS A 449 48.75 4.11 -19.43
C LYS A 449 47.99 3.80 -20.71
N ALA A 450 46.66 3.88 -20.71
CA ALA A 450 45.84 3.67 -21.90
C ALA A 450 46.09 4.75 -22.97
N PRO A 451 46.17 4.38 -24.27
CA PRO A 451 46.14 5.35 -25.34
C PRO A 451 44.79 6.09 -25.37
N VAL A 452 44.79 7.33 -25.89
CA VAL A 452 43.57 8.14 -25.97
C VAL A 452 42.58 7.52 -26.97
N GLY A 453 41.45 7.02 -26.47
CA GLY A 453 40.44 6.32 -27.26
C GLY A 453 39.53 5.45 -26.37
N ALA A 454 38.78 4.52 -26.98
CA ALA A 454 37.72 3.75 -26.34
C ALA A 454 38.14 2.92 -25.10
N ASP A 455 39.41 2.51 -25.01
CA ASP A 455 39.95 1.83 -23.82
C ASP A 455 39.88 2.73 -22.57
N ARG A 456 40.01 4.05 -22.75
CA ARG A 456 39.99 5.04 -21.68
C ARG A 456 38.57 5.27 -21.15
N ASP A 457 37.59 5.37 -22.05
CA ASP A 457 36.16 5.46 -21.70
C ASP A 457 35.70 4.21 -20.90
N ALA A 458 36.16 3.03 -21.31
CA ALA A 458 35.87 1.77 -20.62
C ALA A 458 36.48 1.71 -19.21
N LEU A 459 37.70 2.21 -19.05
CA LEU A 459 38.38 2.31 -17.74
C LEU A 459 37.73 3.37 -16.83
N GLU A 460 37.27 4.50 -17.38
CA GLU A 460 36.55 5.53 -16.61
C GLU A 460 35.21 5.01 -16.09
N ALA A 461 34.46 4.26 -16.91
CA ALA A 461 33.24 3.58 -16.48
C ALA A 461 33.50 2.53 -15.39
N LEU A 462 34.62 1.79 -15.48
CA LEU A 462 35.08 0.85 -14.46
C LEU A 462 35.45 1.54 -13.14
N PHE A 463 36.13 2.68 -13.21
CA PHE A 463 36.51 3.48 -12.05
C PHE A 463 35.28 4.02 -11.30
N HIS A 464 34.32 4.58 -12.03
CA HIS A 464 33.05 5.06 -11.46
C HIS A 464 32.21 3.91 -10.89
N SER A 465 32.13 2.77 -11.59
CA SER A 465 31.39 1.60 -11.08
C SER A 465 32.04 0.98 -9.85
N THR A 466 33.37 1.02 -9.73
CA THR A 466 34.11 0.53 -8.55
C THR A 466 33.97 1.49 -7.37
N SER A 467 34.07 2.80 -7.61
CA SER A 467 33.87 3.84 -6.57
C SER A 467 32.45 3.85 -5.99
N MET A 468 31.45 3.32 -6.71
CA MET A 468 30.07 3.14 -6.25
C MET A 468 29.83 1.84 -5.47
N LEU A 469 30.85 0.99 -5.29
CA LEU A 469 30.79 -0.27 -4.54
C LEU A 469 31.51 -0.22 -3.18
N ILE A 470 32.09 0.95 -2.84
CA ILE A 470 32.73 1.29 -1.55
C ILE A 470 31.71 2.06 -0.70
#